data_AF-V4B2C2-F1
#
_entry.id   AF-V4B2C2-F1
#
_cell.length_a   1.000
_cell.length_b   1.000
_cell.length_c   1.000
_cell.angle_alpha   90.00
_cell.angle_beta   90.00
_cell.angle_gamma   90.00
#
_symmetry.space_group_name_H-M   'P 1'
#
loop_
_entity.id
_entity.type
_entity.pdbx_description
1 polymer ?
#
loop_
_entity_poly.entity_id
_entity_poly.type
_entity_poly.pdbx_seq_one_letter_code
_entity_poly.pdbx_strand_id
1 'polypeptide(L)'
;MDELQKLEYLSLVSKVCTELENHLGINDKDLAEYVIDLAEKNSTFDTFKKALDERDAEFSDSLVANLLRLINKMKPKPRKSDENEKSFEETEKELDTEDVKLKRKMFPGLALPNNPEVRVKKMKPKDEKIADDMMGELEALMTQAKQSSGKKYAIVVIFFDA
;
A
#
# COMPACT_ATOMS: atom_id res chain seq x y z
N MET A 1 1.73 -26.01 -5.65
CA MET A 1 1.94 -24.56 -5.44
C MET A 1 2.50 -23.97 -6.72
N ASP A 2 1.77 -23.02 -7.30
CA ASP A 2 2.24 -22.16 -8.38
C ASP A 2 3.49 -21.36 -7.92
N GLU A 3 4.38 -20.95 -8.83
CA GLU A 3 5.61 -20.21 -8.48
C GLU A 3 5.30 -18.91 -7.74
N LEU A 4 4.23 -18.22 -8.14
CA LEU A 4 3.73 -17.02 -7.46
C LEU A 4 3.27 -17.31 -6.03
N GLN A 5 2.58 -18.43 -5.80
CA GLN A 5 2.14 -18.82 -4.46
C GLN A 5 3.33 -19.15 -3.55
N LYS A 6 4.41 -19.72 -4.10
CA LYS A 6 5.65 -19.95 -3.35
C LYS A 6 6.29 -18.62 -2.92
N LEU A 7 6.33 -17.63 -3.81
CA LEU A 7 6.87 -16.30 -3.49
C LEU A 7 6.03 -15.58 -2.43
N GLU A 8 4.70 -15.64 -2.54
CA GLU A 8 3.78 -15.09 -1.52
C GLU A 8 4.02 -15.74 -0.15
N TYR A 9 4.14 -17.07 -0.11
CA TYR A 9 4.44 -17.81 1.12
C TYR A 9 5.81 -17.42 1.70
N LEU A 10 6.86 -17.35 0.88
CA LEU A 10 8.18 -16.90 1.34
C LEU A 10 8.15 -15.47 1.89
N SER A 11 7.35 -14.58 1.30
CA SER A 11 7.16 -13.21 1.82
C SER A 11 6.45 -13.21 3.18
N LEU A 12 5.46 -14.09 3.37
CA LEU A 12 4.80 -14.27 4.65
C LEU A 12 5.78 -14.79 5.71
N VAL A 13 6.53 -15.86 5.41
CA VAL A 13 7.53 -16.44 6.33
C VAL A 13 8.54 -15.38 6.75
N SER A 14 9.11 -14.63 5.80
CA SER A 14 10.09 -13.58 6.10
C SER A 14 9.53 -12.51 7.04
N LYS A 15 8.28 -12.08 6.86
CA LYS A 15 7.67 -11.08 7.76
C LYS A 15 7.35 -11.64 9.14
N VAL A 16 6.95 -12.91 9.22
CA VAL A 16 6.76 -13.58 10.51
C VAL A 16 8.10 -13.69 11.24
N CYS A 17 9.20 -14.05 10.56
CA CYS A 17 10.54 -14.02 11.16
C CYS A 17 10.89 -12.63 11.70
N THR A 18 10.67 -11.55 10.93
CA THR A 18 10.92 -10.19 11.39
C THR A 18 10.07 -9.82 12.62
N GLU A 19 8.82 -10.24 12.66
CA GLU A 19 7.95 -10.00 13.82
C GLU A 19 8.45 -10.72 15.08
N LEU A 20 8.88 -11.98 14.92
CA LEU A 20 9.48 -12.77 16.02
C LEU A 20 10.81 -12.17 16.47
N GLU A 21 11.65 -11.69 15.54
CA GLU A 21 12.92 -11.04 15.85
C GLU A 21 12.70 -9.73 16.63
N ASN A 22 11.72 -8.93 16.24
CA ASN A 22 11.40 -7.67 16.90
C ASN A 22 10.90 -7.84 18.34
N HIS A 23 10.13 -8.90 18.61
CA HIS A 23 9.50 -9.10 19.92
C HIS A 23 10.27 -10.05 20.84
N LEU A 24 10.98 -11.02 20.29
CA LEU A 24 11.66 -12.09 21.03
C LEU A 24 13.16 -12.16 20.76
N GLY A 25 13.67 -11.42 19.76
CA GLY A 25 15.06 -11.53 19.33
C GLY A 25 15.38 -12.83 18.60
N ILE A 26 14.36 -13.56 18.13
CA ILE A 26 14.49 -14.87 17.49
C ILE A 26 14.31 -14.73 15.98
N ASN A 27 15.32 -15.11 15.21
CA ASN A 27 15.26 -15.17 13.75
C ASN A 27 15.44 -16.62 13.27
N ASP A 28 14.36 -17.39 13.38
CA ASP A 28 14.31 -18.80 13.00
C ASP A 28 13.20 -19.02 11.97
N LYS A 29 13.60 -19.57 10.81
CA LYS A 29 12.70 -19.85 9.69
C LYS A 29 11.75 -21.01 10.00
N ASP A 30 12.25 -22.07 10.64
CA ASP A 30 11.48 -23.27 10.92
C ASP A 30 10.41 -22.98 11.98
N LEU A 31 10.75 -22.14 12.97
CA LEU A 31 9.79 -21.62 13.94
C LEU A 31 8.70 -20.79 13.26
N ALA A 32 9.07 -19.89 12.35
CA ALA A 32 8.10 -19.05 11.64
C ALA A 32 7.15 -19.89 10.78
N GLU A 33 7.64 -20.89 10.05
CA GLU A 33 6.82 -21.83 9.30
C GLU A 33 5.88 -22.62 10.22
N TYR A 34 6.36 -23.09 11.36
CA TYR A 34 5.55 -23.79 12.35
C TYR A 34 4.43 -22.90 12.94
N VAL A 35 4.73 -21.63 13.24
CA VAL A 35 3.73 -20.65 13.72
C VAL A 35 2.66 -20.38 12.66
N ILE A 36 3.05 -20.28 11.39
CA ILE A 36 2.11 -20.13 10.26
C ILE A 36 1.17 -21.34 10.19
N ASP A 37 1.72 -22.56 10.21
CA ASP A 37 0.93 -23.80 10.17
C ASP A 37 -0.04 -23.92 11.36
N LEU A 38 0.36 -23.42 12.53
CA LEU A 38 -0.47 -23.42 13.72
C LEU A 38 -1.64 -22.44 13.60
N ALA A 39 -1.39 -21.25 13.05
CA ALA A 39 -2.42 -20.25 12.79
C ALA A 39 -3.41 -20.69 11.69
N GLU A 40 -2.96 -21.48 10.71
CA GLU A 40 -3.86 -22.03 9.68
C GLU A 40 -4.90 -23.00 10.27
N LYS A 41 -4.52 -23.76 11.28
CA LYS A 41 -5.41 -24.69 11.99
C LYS A 41 -6.31 -23.98 13.01
N ASN A 42 -5.93 -22.78 13.44
CA ASN A 42 -6.58 -22.03 14.50
C ASN A 42 -6.88 -20.60 14.04
N SER A 43 -8.00 -20.40 13.37
CA SER A 43 -8.32 -19.13 12.70
C SER A 43 -8.79 -18.00 13.63
N THR A 44 -8.95 -18.26 14.94
CA THR A 44 -9.40 -17.26 15.92
C THR A 44 -8.33 -17.00 16.96
N PHE A 45 -8.36 -15.82 17.57
CA PHE A 45 -7.37 -15.43 18.58
C PHE A 45 -7.29 -16.44 19.73
N ASP A 46 -8.44 -16.81 20.30
CA ASP A 46 -8.48 -17.71 21.46
C ASP A 46 -7.95 -19.12 21.14
N THR A 47 -8.29 -19.65 19.96
CA THR A 47 -7.81 -20.98 19.55
C THR A 47 -6.33 -20.97 19.23
N PHE A 48 -5.84 -19.91 18.59
CA PHE A 48 -4.44 -19.76 18.25
C PHE A 48 -3.57 -19.55 19.49
N LYS A 49 -4.00 -18.68 20.41
CA LYS A 49 -3.34 -18.46 21.69
C LYS A 49 -3.25 -19.75 22.50
N LYS A 50 -4.36 -20.46 22.65
CA LYS A 50 -4.38 -21.75 23.36
C LYS A 50 -3.42 -22.77 22.74
N ALA A 51 -3.36 -22.83 21.41
CA ALA A 51 -2.47 -23.76 20.70
C ALA A 51 -0.97 -23.40 20.88
N LEU A 52 -0.65 -22.11 21.08
CA LEU A 52 0.69 -21.66 21.44
C LEU A 52 1.03 -22.01 22.90
N ASP A 53 0.11 -21.75 23.82
CA ASP A 53 0.27 -22.06 25.24
C ASP A 53 0.45 -23.58 25.49
N GLU A 54 -0.26 -24.43 24.74
CA GLU A 54 -0.09 -25.90 24.78
C GLU A 54 1.30 -26.39 24.36
N ARG A 55 2.09 -25.52 23.71
CA ARG A 55 3.46 -25.79 23.26
C ARG A 55 4.49 -24.98 24.03
N ASP A 56 4.11 -24.48 25.21
CA ASP A 56 4.92 -23.65 26.09
C ASP A 56 5.47 -22.37 25.39
N ALA A 57 4.74 -21.87 24.37
CA ALA A 57 5.08 -20.64 23.68
C ALA A 57 4.39 -19.44 24.35
N GLU A 58 5.03 -18.84 25.35
CA GLU A 58 4.53 -17.66 26.06
C GLU A 58 4.70 -16.38 25.23
N PHE A 59 3.82 -16.18 24.25
CA PHE A 59 3.76 -14.93 23.48
C PHE A 59 2.80 -13.93 24.14
N SER A 60 3.16 -12.64 24.11
CA SER A 60 2.23 -11.60 24.56
C SER A 60 0.97 -11.56 23.70
N ASP A 61 -0.18 -11.22 24.30
CA ASP A 61 -1.46 -11.12 23.58
C ASP A 61 -1.39 -10.21 22.35
N SER A 62 -0.61 -9.13 22.43
CA SER A 62 -0.39 -8.21 21.30
C SER A 62 0.36 -8.88 20.16
N LEU A 63 1.41 -9.66 20.45
CA LEU A 63 2.16 -10.42 19.46
C LEU A 63 1.28 -11.50 18.82
N VAL A 64 0.54 -12.26 19.63
CA VAL A 64 -0.39 -13.30 19.14
C VAL A 64 -1.44 -12.69 18.18
N ALA A 65 -2.03 -11.56 18.56
CA ALA A 65 -3.01 -10.87 17.72
C ALA A 65 -2.37 -10.36 16.42
N ASN A 66 -1.14 -9.83 16.49
CA ASN A 66 -0.45 -9.32 15.31
C ASN A 66 -0.06 -10.44 14.34
N LEU A 67 0.50 -11.54 14.85
CA LEU A 67 0.84 -12.72 14.06
C LEU A 67 -0.39 -13.30 13.36
N LEU A 68 -1.49 -13.51 14.09
CA LEU A 68 -2.73 -14.04 13.51
C LEU A 68 -3.29 -13.12 12.43
N ARG A 69 -3.24 -11.79 12.65
CA ARG A 69 -3.67 -10.78 11.68
C ARG A 69 -2.78 -10.79 10.43
N LEU A 70 -1.46 -10.84 10.61
CA LEU A 70 -0.47 -10.86 9.54
C LEU A 70 -0.66 -12.09 8.65
N ILE A 71 -0.73 -13.27 9.26
CA ILE A 71 -0.88 -14.55 8.57
C ILE A 71 -2.19 -14.60 7.79
N ASN A 72 -3.31 -14.21 8.40
CA ASN A 72 -4.59 -14.21 7.71
C ASN A 72 -4.67 -13.23 6.53
N LYS A 73 -3.97 -12.09 6.62
CA LYS A 73 -3.93 -11.09 5.54
C LYS A 73 -3.05 -11.53 4.37
N MET A 74 -1.99 -12.28 4.63
CA MET A 74 -0.95 -12.58 3.64
C MET A 74 -0.92 -14.01 3.15
N LYS A 75 -1.71 -14.93 3.72
CA LYS A 75 -1.78 -16.30 3.24
C LYS A 75 -2.18 -16.35 1.76
N PRO A 76 -1.49 -17.16 0.93
CA PRO A 76 -1.84 -17.32 -0.47
C PRO A 76 -3.25 -17.91 -0.58
N LYS A 77 -4.18 -17.20 -1.22
CA LYS A 77 -5.53 -17.71 -1.43
C LYS A 77 -5.47 -18.83 -2.48
N PRO A 78 -6.14 -19.98 -2.28
CA PRO A 78 -6.24 -20.97 -3.33
C PRO A 78 -6.96 -20.32 -4.51
N ARG A 79 -6.26 -20.20 -5.64
CA ARG A 79 -6.86 -19.74 -6.90
C ARG A 79 -7.88 -20.79 -7.28
N LYS A 80 -9.18 -20.47 -7.19
CA LYS A 80 -10.20 -21.22 -7.91
C LYS A 80 -9.83 -21.08 -9.38
N SER A 81 -9.68 -22.20 -10.07
CA SER A 81 -9.42 -22.26 -11.50
C SER A 81 -10.62 -21.70 -12.25
N ASP A 82 -10.66 -20.39 -12.38
CA ASP A 82 -11.47 -19.69 -13.37
C ASP A 82 -10.56 -18.64 -13.99
N GLU A 83 -10.48 -18.69 -15.31
CA GLU A 83 -9.89 -17.68 -16.17
C GLU A 83 -10.41 -16.29 -15.78
N ASN A 84 -9.62 -15.54 -15.01
CA ASN A 84 -9.59 -14.09 -15.12
C ASN A 84 -8.38 -13.56 -14.35
N GLU A 85 -7.48 -12.91 -15.08
CA GLU A 85 -6.49 -12.00 -14.53
C GLU A 85 -7.22 -10.98 -13.65
N LYS A 86 -7.09 -11.12 -12.33
CA LYS A 86 -7.65 -10.16 -11.39
C LYS A 86 -6.68 -9.01 -11.21
N SER A 87 -6.87 -8.00 -12.06
CA SER A 87 -6.60 -6.62 -11.73
C SER A 87 -7.24 -6.27 -10.37
N PHE A 88 -6.75 -5.20 -9.77
CA PHE A 88 -7.06 -4.64 -8.44
C PHE A 88 -8.56 -4.28 -8.19
N GLU A 89 -9.49 -4.72 -9.04
CA GLU A 89 -10.91 -4.36 -9.01
C GLU A 89 -11.82 -5.36 -8.26
N GLU A 90 -11.32 -6.54 -7.86
CA GLU A 90 -12.22 -7.57 -7.32
C GLU A 90 -12.46 -7.48 -5.79
N THR A 91 -12.72 -6.27 -5.30
CA THR A 91 -13.51 -6.11 -4.05
C THR A 91 -15.01 -6.13 -4.33
N GLU A 92 -15.45 -6.06 -5.59
CA GLU A 92 -16.88 -5.92 -5.93
C GLU A 92 -17.74 -7.18 -5.83
N LYS A 93 -17.18 -8.34 -5.47
CA LYS A 93 -17.99 -9.49 -4.99
C LYS A 93 -18.10 -9.49 -3.47
N GLU A 94 -18.38 -8.32 -2.89
CA GLU A 94 -18.87 -8.24 -1.52
C GLU A 94 -20.29 -8.81 -1.49
N LEU A 95 -20.41 -10.01 -0.93
CA LEU A 95 -21.68 -10.61 -0.52
C LEU A 95 -22.50 -9.54 0.21
N ASP A 96 -23.78 -9.43 -0.14
CA ASP A 96 -24.78 -8.48 0.38
C ASP A 96 -25.11 -8.75 1.88
N THR A 97 -24.07 -8.74 2.69
CA THR A 97 -24.09 -8.93 4.13
C THR A 97 -24.64 -7.68 4.80
N GLU A 98 -25.30 -7.86 5.94
CA GLU A 98 -25.91 -6.75 6.69
C GLU A 98 -24.87 -5.69 7.09
N ASP A 99 -23.62 -6.11 7.33
CA ASP A 99 -22.51 -5.21 7.62
C ASP A 99 -22.15 -4.29 6.44
N VAL A 100 -22.14 -4.83 5.21
CA VAL A 100 -21.87 -4.03 4.00
C VAL A 100 -23.00 -3.04 3.76
N LYS A 101 -24.26 -3.45 3.95
CA LYS A 101 -25.43 -2.56 3.87
C LYS A 101 -25.38 -1.44 4.91
N LEU A 102 -24.99 -1.77 6.14
CA LEU A 102 -24.84 -0.80 7.23
C LEU A 102 -23.73 0.21 6.91
N LYS A 103 -22.57 -0.25 6.45
CA LYS A 103 -21.47 0.63 6.02
C LYS A 103 -21.86 1.52 4.84
N ARG A 104 -22.66 1.01 3.89
CA ARG A 104 -23.22 1.80 2.78
C ARG A 104 -24.06 2.97 3.27
N LYS A 105 -24.88 2.74 4.31
CA LYS A 105 -25.73 3.77 4.94
C LYS A 105 -24.91 4.79 5.73
N MET A 106 -23.88 4.33 6.45
CA MET A 106 -23.03 5.23 7.25
C MET A 106 -22.08 6.07 6.38
N PHE A 107 -21.58 5.51 5.27
CA PHE A 107 -20.55 6.12 4.42
C PHE A 107 -20.98 6.17 2.95
N PRO A 108 -22.06 6.91 2.61
CA PRO A 108 -22.62 6.89 1.25
C PRO A 108 -21.64 7.38 0.19
N GLY A 109 -20.72 8.29 0.53
CA GLY A 109 -19.70 8.79 -0.39
C GLY A 109 -18.63 7.77 -0.77
N LEU A 110 -18.28 6.83 0.13
CA LEU A 110 -17.31 5.77 -0.13
C LEU A 110 -17.93 4.55 -0.84
N ALA A 111 -19.26 4.45 -0.81
CA ALA A 111 -20.03 3.38 -1.43
C ALA A 111 -20.57 3.74 -2.83
N LEU A 112 -20.16 4.88 -3.37
CA LEU A 112 -20.50 5.30 -4.73
C LEU A 112 -19.73 4.44 -5.73
N PRO A 113 -20.39 3.84 -6.72
CA PRO A 113 -19.70 3.16 -7.80
C PRO A 113 -18.88 4.17 -8.60
N ASN A 114 -17.79 3.69 -9.22
CA ASN A 114 -16.96 4.51 -10.09
C ASN A 114 -17.81 5.14 -11.18
N ASN A 115 -17.77 6.47 -11.29
CA ASN A 115 -18.37 7.18 -12.40
C ASN A 115 -17.30 7.38 -13.51
N PRO A 116 -17.37 6.65 -14.64
CA PRO A 116 -16.39 6.77 -15.70
C PRO A 116 -16.35 8.19 -16.30
N GLU A 117 -17.45 8.94 -16.26
CA GLU A 117 -17.55 10.30 -16.79
C GLU A 117 -16.74 11.33 -16.00
N VAL A 118 -16.43 11.06 -14.73
CA VAL A 118 -15.60 11.97 -13.91
C VAL A 118 -14.18 12.07 -14.48
N ARG A 119 -13.65 10.98 -15.06
CA ARG A 119 -12.33 11.00 -15.75
C ARG A 119 -12.38 11.73 -17.08
N VAL A 120 -13.55 11.82 -17.72
CA VAL A 120 -13.75 12.45 -19.04
C VAL A 120 -14.25 13.89 -18.93
N LYS A 121 -14.50 14.37 -17.71
CA LYS A 121 -14.89 15.77 -17.47
C LYS A 121 -13.69 16.64 -17.81
N LYS A 122 -13.61 17.05 -19.08
CA LYS A 122 -12.71 18.11 -19.52
C LYS A 122 -12.88 19.28 -18.56
N MET A 123 -11.76 19.87 -18.13
CA MET A 123 -11.80 21.13 -17.37
C MET A 123 -12.76 22.07 -18.06
N LYS A 124 -13.56 22.82 -17.28
CA LYS A 124 -14.49 23.77 -17.91
C LYS A 124 -13.63 24.70 -18.77
N PRO A 125 -14.12 25.18 -19.91
CA PRO A 125 -13.34 26.07 -20.79
C PRO A 125 -12.87 27.36 -20.11
N LYS A 126 -13.46 27.72 -18.96
CA LYS A 126 -12.97 28.80 -18.09
C LYS A 126 -11.71 28.41 -17.31
N ASP A 127 -11.69 27.19 -16.76
CA ASP A 127 -10.59 26.68 -15.94
C ASP A 127 -9.36 26.37 -16.81
N GLU A 128 -9.59 25.91 -18.05
CA GLU A 128 -8.54 25.69 -19.06
C GLU A 128 -7.84 27.00 -19.43
N LYS A 129 -8.59 28.08 -19.71
CA LYS A 129 -8.02 29.40 -19.99
C LYS A 129 -7.21 29.97 -18.82
N ILE A 130 -7.70 29.82 -17.59
CA ILE A 130 -6.98 30.28 -16.41
C ILE A 130 -5.64 29.54 -16.27
N ALA A 131 -5.61 28.24 -16.55
CA ALA A 131 -4.38 27.45 -16.53
C ALA A 131 -3.39 27.90 -17.62
N ASP A 132 -3.86 28.13 -18.84
CA ASP A 132 -3.05 28.60 -19.96
C ASP A 132 -2.44 29.99 -19.69
N ASP A 133 -3.25 30.92 -19.18
CA ASP A 133 -2.80 32.28 -18.85
C ASP A 133 -1.72 32.27 -17.75
N MET A 134 -1.92 31.46 -16.70
CA MET A 134 -0.93 31.32 -15.62
C MET A 134 0.38 30.67 -16.09
N MET A 135 0.30 29.69 -17.00
CA MET A 135 1.49 29.03 -17.55
C MET A 135 2.28 29.99 -18.44
N GLY A 136 1.59 30.77 -19.28
CA GLY A 136 2.23 31.81 -20.09
C GLY A 136 2.93 32.88 -19.26
N GLU A 137 2.32 33.32 -18.16
CA GLU A 137 2.95 34.27 -17.22
C GLU A 137 4.21 33.68 -16.56
N LEU A 138 4.17 32.40 -16.16
CA LEU A 138 5.31 31.72 -15.56
C LEU A 138 6.48 31.56 -16.54
N GLU A 139 6.22 31.22 -17.80
CA GLU A 139 7.24 31.12 -18.84
C GLU A 139 7.89 32.49 -19.14
N ALA A 140 7.09 33.55 -19.15
CA ALA A 140 7.58 34.92 -19.28
C ALA A 140 8.49 35.32 -18.10
N LEU A 141 8.14 34.93 -16.87
CA LEU A 141 8.97 35.14 -15.68
C LEU A 141 10.29 34.37 -15.75
N MET A 142 10.27 33.10 -16.18
CA MET A 142 11.48 32.29 -16.32
C MET A 142 12.44 32.84 -17.38
N THR A 143 11.92 33.34 -18.49
CA THR A 143 12.75 33.97 -19.54
C THR A 143 13.35 35.30 -19.08
N GLN A 144 12.62 36.11 -18.31
CA GLN A 144 13.15 37.34 -17.70
C GLN A 144 14.21 37.05 -16.63
N ALA A 145 14.04 36.00 -15.82
CA ALA A 145 15.04 35.55 -14.85
C ALA A 145 16.35 35.13 -15.54
N LYS A 146 16.28 34.51 -16.72
CA LYS A 146 17.46 34.12 -17.52
C LYS A 146 18.19 35.30 -18.17
N GLN A 147 17.49 36.40 -18.45
CA GLN A 147 18.09 37.62 -19.04
C GLN A 147 18.77 38.54 -18.01
N SER A 148 18.36 38.48 -16.74
CA SER A 148 18.91 39.33 -15.67
C SER A 148 20.22 38.81 -15.05
N SER A 149 20.55 37.52 -15.20
CA SER A 149 21.79 36.91 -14.68
C SER A 149 23.04 37.20 -15.51
N GLY A 150 22.90 37.63 -16.78
CA GLY A 150 24.01 37.86 -17.70
C GLY A 150 24.70 39.24 -17.61
N LYS A 151 24.14 40.23 -16.91
CA LYS A 151 24.67 41.62 -16.91
C LYS A 151 25.60 41.96 -15.74
N LYS A 152 25.80 41.06 -14.76
CA LYS A 152 26.65 41.36 -13.58
C LYS A 152 28.15 41.15 -13.79
N TYR A 153 28.59 40.53 -14.90
CA TYR A 153 30.01 40.18 -15.10
C TYR A 153 30.73 40.96 -16.22
N ALA A 154 30.09 41.96 -16.83
CA ALA A 154 30.72 42.72 -17.91
C ALA A 154 31.59 43.91 -17.45
N ILE A 155 31.54 44.30 -16.16
CA ILE A 155 32.27 45.49 -15.65
C ILE A 155 33.61 45.14 -14.97
N VAL A 156 33.88 43.86 -14.67
CA VAL A 156 35.08 43.48 -13.89
C VAL A 156 36.31 43.16 -14.78
N VAL A 157 36.18 43.13 -16.11
CA VAL A 157 37.29 42.76 -17.02
C VAL A 157 37.90 43.98 -17.71
N ILE A 158 38.34 44.99 -16.96
CA ILE A 158 39.22 46.05 -17.52
C ILE A 158 40.21 46.58 -16.47
N PHE A 159 40.84 45.75 -15.64
CA PHE A 159 42.04 46.17 -14.89
C PHE A 159 42.81 44.93 -14.41
N PHE A 160 43.61 44.30 -15.27
CA PHE A 160 44.79 43.51 -14.89
C PHE A 160 45.49 43.04 -16.17
N ASP A 161 46.24 43.94 -16.80
CA ASP A 161 47.43 43.60 -17.61
C ASP A 161 48.20 44.91 -17.88
N ALA A 162 49.17 45.19 -16.99
CA ALA A 162 50.35 46.04 -17.21
C ALA A 162 51.34 45.81 -16.07
#